data_AF-A0A940TSH9-F1
#
_entry.id   AF-A0A940TSH9-F1
#
_cell.length_a   1.000
_cell.length_b   1.000
_cell.length_c   1.000
_cell.angle_alpha   90.00
_cell.angle_beta   90.00
_cell.angle_gamma   90.00
#
_symmetry.space_group_name_H-M   'P 1'
#
loop_
_entity.id
_entity.type
_entity.pdbx_description
1 polymer ?
#
loop_
_entity_poly.entity_id
_entity_poly.type
_entity_poly.pdbx_seq_one_letter_code
_entity_poly.pdbx_strand_id
1 'polypeptide(L)'
;MYTAILFYFIIRFDKVIQDKKREHEQRGALGWVPGWSMKKIFLDRSVWRDSRENWVSFESDPNLRVTKQNIYGRCVPCITNLYQQLQEGKDEIELGEAYRCWKVVAVLKDKDECLQVLEEFEETFLGEHSVKGKFGSSQPSAPSQVLMFHTEDEGERDRLLGELRACAEKVNPESNVFCQRACTNLYYELLGDWKDWKEVTKVKNPEVRPVLIERIRKLLYWEKE
;
A
#
# COMPACT_ATOMS: atom_id res chain seq x y z
N MET A 1 -16.14 6.70 -13.48
CA MET A 1 -14.93 7.57 -13.60
C MET A 1 -13.88 7.11 -12.57
N TYR A 2 -13.44 5.84 -12.63
CA TYR A 2 -12.60 5.21 -11.59
C TYR A 2 -11.55 4.23 -12.16
N THR A 3 -11.10 4.45 -13.40
CA THR A 3 -10.32 3.46 -14.17
C THR A 3 -8.84 3.78 -14.38
N ALA A 4 -8.31 4.88 -13.84
CA ALA A 4 -6.92 5.33 -14.08
C ALA A 4 -5.93 5.02 -12.92
N ILE A 5 -6.29 4.09 -12.02
CA ILE A 5 -5.67 4.00 -10.67
C ILE A 5 -4.44 3.08 -10.62
N LEU A 6 -4.13 2.32 -11.67
CA LEU A 6 -3.23 1.16 -11.54
C LEU A 6 -1.76 1.35 -11.97
N PHE A 7 -1.38 2.44 -12.64
CA PHE A 7 -0.15 2.41 -13.45
C PHE A 7 1.19 2.44 -12.71
N TYR A 8 1.26 2.87 -11.44
CA TYR A 8 2.53 3.28 -10.83
C TYR A 8 3.05 2.43 -9.65
N PHE A 9 2.31 1.41 -9.21
CA PHE A 9 2.53 0.80 -7.89
C PHE A 9 3.74 -0.17 -7.76
N ILE A 10 4.43 -0.52 -8.85
CA ILE A 10 5.55 -1.51 -8.86
C ILE A 10 6.85 -0.94 -9.49
N ILE A 11 6.85 0.30 -10.03
CA ILE A 11 7.80 0.69 -11.08
C ILE A 11 9.24 1.07 -10.64
N ARG A 12 9.61 1.30 -9.37
CA ARG A 12 10.92 1.95 -9.13
C ARG A 12 11.78 1.62 -7.91
N PHE A 13 11.61 0.47 -7.26
CA PHE A 13 12.39 0.12 -6.07
C PHE A 13 13.91 -0.09 -6.32
N ASP A 14 14.34 -0.45 -7.53
CA ASP A 14 15.75 -0.77 -7.80
C ASP A 14 16.69 0.44 -7.94
N LYS A 15 16.18 1.63 -8.29
CA LYS A 15 17.06 2.82 -8.39
C LYS A 15 17.54 3.31 -7.02
N VAL A 16 16.73 3.09 -5.97
CA VAL A 16 17.05 3.46 -4.58
C VAL A 16 18.11 2.53 -3.96
N ILE A 17 18.22 1.29 -4.44
CA ILE A 17 19.20 0.31 -3.91
C ILE A 17 20.62 0.64 -4.38
N GLN A 18 20.81 1.15 -5.61
CA GLN A 18 22.15 1.52 -6.10
C GLN A 18 22.69 2.83 -5.46
N ASP A 19 21.83 3.77 -5.08
CA ASP A 19 22.25 5.03 -4.45
C ASP A 19 22.55 4.86 -2.94
N LYS A 20 21.89 3.92 -2.24
CA LYS A 20 22.13 3.65 -0.81
C LYS A 20 23.45 2.96 -0.48
N LYS A 21 24.13 2.35 -1.46
CA LYS A 21 25.48 1.78 -1.23
C LYS A 21 26.53 2.88 -0.98
N ARG A 22 26.28 4.12 -1.42
CA ARG A 22 27.16 5.28 -1.21
C ARG A 22 26.88 6.08 0.07
N GLU A 23 25.66 6.07 0.59
CA GLU A 23 25.33 6.78 1.86
C GLU A 23 25.70 5.98 3.11
N HIS A 24 25.75 4.64 3.03
CA HIS A 24 26.07 3.77 4.16
C HIS A 24 27.55 3.86 4.61
N GLU A 25 28.43 4.40 3.75
CA GLU A 25 29.83 4.69 4.09
C GLU A 25 30.01 6.01 4.88
N GLN A 26 28.99 6.88 4.95
CA GLN A 26 29.14 8.22 5.54
C GLN A 26 28.53 8.42 6.94
N ARG A 27 27.75 7.46 7.48
CA ARG A 27 27.08 7.59 8.79
C ARG A 27 27.77 6.87 9.96
N GLY A 28 29.04 6.49 9.81
CA GLY A 28 29.83 5.83 10.86
C GLY A 28 30.30 6.70 12.02
N ALA A 29 29.85 7.95 12.15
CA ALA A 29 30.34 8.86 13.19
C ALA A 29 29.22 9.74 13.75
N LEU A 30 28.61 9.33 14.85
CA LEU A 30 28.21 10.17 16.00
C LEU A 30 27.48 9.30 17.05
N GLY A 31 27.87 9.49 18.31
CA GLY A 31 27.74 8.53 19.41
C GLY A 31 26.34 8.25 19.94
N TRP A 32 26.23 7.07 20.57
CA TRP A 32 25.06 6.51 21.23
C TRP A 32 24.85 7.08 22.65
N VAL A 33 23.61 7.41 22.99
CA VAL A 33 23.15 7.56 24.39
C VAL A 33 22.16 6.43 24.67
N PRO A 34 22.38 5.56 25.67
CA PRO A 34 21.50 4.44 25.93
C PRO A 34 20.30 4.86 26.79
N GLY A 35 19.08 4.57 26.35
CA GLY A 35 17.90 4.62 27.22
C GLY A 35 16.65 5.34 26.72
N TRP A 36 16.29 5.28 25.43
CA TRP A 36 14.90 5.37 24.95
C TRP A 36 14.90 5.09 23.44
N SER A 37 14.45 3.91 23.00
CA SER A 37 14.14 3.72 21.58
C SER A 37 12.70 4.19 21.39
N MET A 38 12.49 5.48 21.12
CA MET A 38 11.23 5.92 20.53
C MET A 38 11.18 5.29 19.13
N LYS A 39 10.40 4.21 18.99
CA LYS A 39 10.05 3.68 17.68
C LYS A 39 9.32 4.80 16.95
N LYS A 40 9.78 5.13 15.75
CA LYS A 40 9.17 6.15 14.89
C LYS A 40 8.59 5.51 13.66
N ILE A 41 7.55 6.10 13.09
CA ILE A 41 7.11 5.78 11.74
C ILE A 41 8.08 6.45 10.77
N PHE A 42 8.79 5.64 9.98
CA PHE A 42 9.77 6.13 9.00
C PHE A 42 9.12 6.25 7.64
N LEU A 43 9.28 7.43 7.03
CA LEU A 43 8.82 7.71 5.67
C LEU A 43 9.91 7.42 4.64
N ASP A 44 9.53 6.91 3.47
CA ASP A 44 10.44 6.75 2.35
C ASP A 44 10.80 8.10 1.73
N ARG A 45 12.01 8.60 2.06
CA ARG A 45 12.46 9.94 1.68
C ARG A 45 12.75 10.11 0.18
N SER A 46 12.88 9.03 -0.59
CA SER A 46 13.17 9.13 -2.03
C SER A 46 12.02 9.71 -2.86
N VAL A 47 10.83 9.89 -2.28
CA VAL A 47 9.62 10.37 -2.98
C VAL A 47 9.43 11.88 -2.86
N TRP A 48 10.04 12.53 -1.87
CA TRP A 48 9.82 13.96 -1.60
C TRP A 48 10.45 14.93 -2.61
N ARG A 49 11.40 14.48 -3.45
CA ARG A 49 12.03 15.31 -4.49
C ARG A 49 11.61 14.84 -5.87
N ASP A 50 10.82 15.66 -6.58
CA ASP A 50 10.57 15.58 -8.03
C ASP A 50 10.11 14.23 -8.59
N SER A 51 9.58 13.34 -7.75
CA SER A 51 8.98 12.12 -8.27
C SER A 51 7.62 12.48 -8.88
N ARG A 52 7.35 11.98 -10.10
CA ARG A 52 6.00 12.02 -10.72
C ARG A 52 4.95 11.24 -9.91
N GLU A 53 5.31 10.77 -8.71
CA GLU A 53 4.58 9.83 -7.88
C GLU A 53 4.06 10.57 -6.65
N ASN A 54 2.75 10.51 -6.44
CA ASN A 54 2.10 11.15 -5.29
C ASN A 54 2.01 10.21 -4.07
N TRP A 55 2.69 9.05 -4.08
CA TRP A 55 2.59 8.02 -3.05
C TRP A 55 3.87 7.91 -2.22
N VAL A 56 3.76 8.08 -0.90
CA VAL A 56 4.84 7.94 0.08
C VAL A 56 4.62 6.67 0.87
N SER A 57 5.64 5.80 0.97
CA SER A 57 5.58 4.60 1.82
C SER A 57 6.06 4.91 3.23
N PHE A 58 5.53 4.19 4.23
CA PHE A 58 5.97 4.29 5.61
C PHE A 58 6.02 2.93 6.31
N GLU A 59 6.88 2.81 7.32
CA GLU A 59 6.99 1.62 8.18
C GLU A 59 7.64 1.96 9.52
N SER A 60 7.34 1.19 10.56
CA SER A 60 8.03 1.27 11.86
C SER A 60 9.47 0.72 11.85
N ASP A 61 9.93 0.15 10.72
CA ASP A 61 11.32 -0.22 10.46
C ASP A 61 11.99 0.84 9.57
N PRO A 62 13.14 1.42 9.99
CA PRO A 62 13.81 2.50 9.25
C PRO A 62 14.30 2.12 7.86
N ASN A 63 14.41 0.83 7.56
CA ASN A 63 14.86 0.30 6.29
C ASN A 63 13.72 -0.20 5.40
N LEU A 64 12.46 -0.07 5.83
CA LEU A 64 11.27 -0.54 5.12
C LEU A 64 11.38 -2.04 4.75
N ARG A 65 11.95 -2.85 5.66
CA ARG A 65 12.34 -4.24 5.37
C ARG A 65 11.13 -5.08 5.02
N VAL A 66 10.05 -4.97 5.79
CA VAL A 66 8.84 -5.76 5.58
C VAL A 66 8.15 -5.33 4.29
N THR A 67 8.07 -4.02 4.04
CA THR A 67 7.49 -3.49 2.79
C THR A 67 8.23 -4.04 1.57
N LYS A 68 9.58 -3.99 1.57
CA LYS A 68 10.40 -4.53 0.47
C LYS A 68 10.24 -6.03 0.31
N GLN A 69 10.27 -6.77 1.40
CA GLN A 69 10.09 -8.22 1.39
C GLN A 69 8.71 -8.60 0.83
N ASN A 70 7.65 -7.89 1.23
CA ASN A 70 6.29 -8.18 0.77
C ASN A 70 6.11 -7.92 -0.73
N ILE A 71 6.76 -6.90 -1.31
CA ILE A 71 6.64 -6.61 -2.74
C ILE A 71 7.05 -7.83 -3.57
N TYR A 72 8.26 -8.36 -3.35
CA TYR A 72 8.78 -9.48 -4.16
C TYR A 72 8.35 -10.85 -3.63
N GLY A 73 8.13 -10.98 -2.33
CA GLY A 73 7.75 -12.25 -1.70
C GLY A 73 6.25 -12.54 -1.72
N ARG A 74 5.38 -11.53 -1.89
CA ARG A 74 3.92 -11.71 -1.84
C ARG A 74 3.19 -11.03 -3.00
N CYS A 75 3.42 -9.72 -3.21
CA CYS A 75 2.66 -8.96 -4.19
C CYS A 75 2.92 -9.42 -5.63
N VAL A 76 4.20 -9.57 -6.02
CA VAL A 76 4.57 -10.04 -7.36
C VAL A 76 4.00 -11.46 -7.61
N PRO A 77 4.24 -12.47 -6.75
CA PRO A 77 3.63 -13.79 -6.92
C PRO A 77 2.11 -13.76 -7.02
N CYS A 78 1.43 -12.95 -6.20
CA CYS A 78 -0.03 -12.82 -6.23
C CYS A 78 -0.54 -12.26 -7.57
N ILE A 79 0.12 -11.23 -8.10
CA ILE A 79 -0.23 -10.63 -9.40
C ILE A 79 0.09 -11.59 -10.55
N THR A 80 1.23 -12.30 -10.48
CA THR A 80 1.58 -13.34 -11.46
C THR A 80 0.56 -14.48 -11.47
N ASN A 81 0.08 -14.90 -10.30
CA ASN A 81 -0.97 -15.92 -10.21
C ASN A 81 -2.28 -15.45 -10.87
N LEU A 82 -2.71 -14.22 -10.64
CA LEU A 82 -3.86 -13.66 -11.35
C LEU A 82 -3.63 -13.66 -12.87
N TYR A 83 -2.46 -13.19 -13.31
CA TYR A 83 -2.11 -13.14 -14.73
C TYR A 83 -2.25 -14.51 -15.40
N GLN A 84 -1.71 -15.56 -14.78
CA GLN A 84 -1.80 -16.93 -15.29
C GLN A 84 -3.25 -17.43 -15.37
N GLN A 85 -4.03 -17.25 -14.30
CA GLN A 85 -5.45 -17.66 -14.29
C GLN A 85 -6.28 -16.94 -15.36
N LEU A 86 -5.97 -15.66 -15.65
CA LEU A 86 -6.60 -14.91 -16.73
C LEU A 86 -6.21 -15.46 -18.11
N GLN A 87 -4.93 -15.82 -18.32
CA GLN A 87 -4.45 -16.41 -19.57
C GLN A 87 -5.05 -17.79 -19.85
N GLU A 88 -5.20 -18.61 -18.81
CA GLU A 88 -5.87 -19.92 -18.86
C GLU A 88 -7.38 -19.80 -19.10
N GLY A 89 -7.92 -18.60 -18.92
CA GLY A 89 -9.30 -18.29 -19.19
C GLY A 89 -10.28 -18.81 -18.13
N LYS A 90 -9.82 -19.04 -16.89
CA LYS A 90 -10.66 -19.56 -15.81
C LYS A 90 -11.90 -18.69 -15.55
N ASP A 91 -13.03 -19.35 -15.30
CA ASP A 91 -14.29 -18.69 -14.92
C ASP A 91 -14.38 -18.40 -13.41
N GLU A 92 -13.41 -18.92 -12.65
CA GLU A 92 -13.22 -18.66 -11.22
C GLU A 92 -11.77 -18.28 -10.96
N ILE A 93 -11.56 -17.36 -10.02
CA ILE A 93 -10.24 -16.88 -9.64
C ILE A 93 -9.97 -17.29 -8.19
N GLU A 94 -8.89 -18.06 -8.01
CA GLU A 94 -8.29 -18.34 -6.71
C GLU A 94 -7.50 -17.10 -6.26
N LEU A 95 -8.01 -16.40 -5.25
CA LEU A 95 -7.48 -15.12 -4.80
C LEU A 95 -6.20 -15.26 -3.95
N GLY A 96 -6.07 -16.35 -3.20
CA GLY A 96 -4.94 -16.62 -2.32
C GLY A 96 -4.60 -15.42 -1.42
N GLU A 97 -3.37 -14.91 -1.54
CA GLU A 97 -2.89 -13.74 -0.77
C GLU A 97 -3.75 -12.48 -0.94
N ALA A 98 -4.36 -12.26 -2.11
CA ALA A 98 -5.24 -11.11 -2.33
C ALA A 98 -6.49 -11.17 -1.44
N TYR A 99 -6.92 -12.39 -1.06
CA TYR A 99 -8.02 -12.60 -0.13
C TYR A 99 -7.61 -12.49 1.34
N ARG A 100 -6.32 -12.35 1.66
CA ARG A 100 -5.85 -12.21 3.07
C ARG A 100 -5.29 -10.82 3.34
N CYS A 101 -4.83 -10.12 2.31
CA CYS A 101 -4.26 -8.79 2.45
C CYS A 101 -5.34 -7.71 2.61
N TRP A 102 -5.19 -6.89 3.64
CA TRP A 102 -6.09 -5.80 4.00
C TRP A 102 -5.41 -4.43 3.86
N LYS A 103 -6.24 -3.45 3.54
CA LYS A 103 -5.96 -2.02 3.66
C LYS A 103 -6.94 -1.43 4.66
N VAL A 104 -6.41 -0.79 5.70
CA VAL A 104 -7.19 0.10 6.58
C VAL A 104 -6.90 1.52 6.13
N VAL A 105 -7.95 2.24 5.73
CA VAL A 105 -7.86 3.42 4.86
C VAL A 105 -8.54 4.62 5.52
N ALA A 106 -7.87 5.76 5.55
CA ALA A 106 -8.44 7.07 5.83
C ALA A 106 -8.38 7.95 4.57
N VAL A 107 -9.48 8.62 4.23
CA VAL A 107 -9.54 9.66 3.20
C VAL A 107 -9.44 11.00 3.88
N LEU A 108 -8.42 11.76 3.48
CA LEU A 108 -7.99 13.01 4.11
C LEU A 108 -7.89 14.10 3.04
N LYS A 109 -7.88 15.36 3.45
CA LYS A 109 -7.90 16.50 2.54
C LYS A 109 -6.61 16.62 1.73
N ASP A 110 -5.47 16.48 2.40
CA ASP A 110 -4.15 16.70 1.82
C ASP A 110 -3.07 15.84 2.50
N LYS A 111 -1.81 16.07 2.10
CA LYS A 111 -0.66 15.34 2.65
C LYS A 111 -0.35 15.77 4.08
N ASP A 112 -0.67 16.99 4.47
CA ASP A 112 -0.39 17.47 5.82
C ASP A 112 -1.32 16.79 6.82
N GLU A 113 -2.61 16.61 6.50
CA GLU A 113 -3.51 15.79 7.30
C GLU A 113 -3.03 14.34 7.41
N CYS A 114 -2.48 13.76 6.33
CA CYS A 114 -1.90 12.41 6.39
C CYS A 114 -0.74 12.33 7.40
N LEU A 115 0.11 13.36 7.45
CA LEU A 115 1.23 13.42 8.40
C LEU A 115 0.76 13.63 9.83
N GLN A 116 -0.23 14.51 10.05
CA GLN A 116 -0.81 14.75 11.37
C GLN A 116 -1.47 13.48 11.94
N VAL A 117 -2.19 12.73 11.10
CA VAL A 117 -2.78 11.45 11.52
C VAL A 117 -1.71 10.41 11.86
N LEU A 118 -0.60 10.37 11.10
CA LEU A 118 0.53 9.48 11.40
C LEU A 118 1.25 9.87 12.69
N GLU A 119 1.41 11.17 12.96
CA GLU A 119 1.99 11.69 14.20
C GLU A 119 1.11 11.33 15.41
N GLU A 120 -0.20 11.58 15.31
CA GLU A 120 -1.16 11.19 16.35
C GLU A 120 -1.15 9.67 16.61
N PHE A 121 -1.06 8.87 15.54
CA PHE A 121 -0.97 7.42 15.66
C PHE A 121 0.34 6.98 16.33
N GLU A 122 1.47 7.61 15.97
CA GLU A 122 2.77 7.37 16.57
C GLU A 122 2.76 7.65 18.08
N GLU A 123 2.17 8.77 18.49
CA GLU A 123 2.11 9.19 19.89
C GLU A 123 1.14 8.35 20.72
N THR A 124 0.01 7.96 20.15
CA THR A 124 -1.11 7.37 20.91
C THR A 124 -1.14 5.85 20.87
N PHE A 125 -0.83 5.24 19.72
CA PHE A 125 -1.13 3.82 19.46
C PHE A 125 0.06 2.98 19.03
N LEU A 126 1.16 3.58 18.54
CA LEU A 126 2.26 2.79 17.98
C LEU A 126 2.88 1.83 19.01
N GLY A 127 3.19 2.31 20.22
CA GLY A 127 3.67 1.48 21.32
C GLY A 127 4.72 0.44 20.89
N GLU A 128 4.41 -0.83 21.12
CA GLU A 128 5.26 -1.94 20.67
C GLU A 128 4.91 -2.47 19.27
N HIS A 129 3.79 -2.03 18.69
CA HIS A 129 3.27 -2.52 17.44
C HIS A 129 4.16 -2.17 16.25
N SER A 130 4.07 -3.00 15.21
CA SER A 130 4.73 -2.76 13.93
C SER A 130 3.69 -2.38 12.89
N VAL A 131 3.89 -1.24 12.22
CA VAL A 131 2.98 -0.75 11.18
C VAL A 131 3.71 -0.53 9.87
N LYS A 132 2.96 -0.67 8.78
CA LYS A 132 3.44 -0.45 7.41
C LYS A 132 2.30 0.07 6.55
N GLY A 133 2.60 0.92 5.58
CA GLY A 133 1.55 1.53 4.79
C GLY A 133 2.06 2.52 3.76
N LYS A 134 1.11 3.26 3.19
CA LYS A 134 1.38 4.32 2.23
C LYS A 134 0.38 5.46 2.40
N PHE A 135 0.74 6.66 1.98
CA PHE A 135 -0.23 7.72 1.77
C PHE A 135 0.01 8.46 0.46
N GLY A 136 -1.04 9.04 -0.10
CA GLY A 136 -0.95 9.70 -1.39
C GLY A 136 -2.24 9.68 -2.20
N SER A 137 -2.10 9.95 -3.49
CA SER A 137 -3.20 9.89 -4.46
C SER A 137 -2.72 9.31 -5.79
N SER A 138 -3.59 8.62 -6.53
CA SER A 138 -3.27 8.22 -7.90
C SER A 138 -3.33 9.40 -8.89
N GLN A 139 -3.99 10.51 -8.55
CA GLN A 139 -4.12 11.69 -9.40
C GLN A 139 -3.51 12.91 -8.71
N PRO A 140 -2.52 13.59 -9.33
CA PRO A 140 -1.90 14.78 -8.75
C PRO A 140 -2.90 15.91 -8.43
N SER A 141 -3.97 16.01 -9.22
CA SER A 141 -5.03 17.00 -9.06
C SER A 141 -6.19 16.53 -8.19
N ALA A 142 -6.08 15.38 -7.52
CA ALA A 142 -7.16 14.90 -6.65
C ALA A 142 -7.38 15.87 -5.48
N PRO A 143 -8.64 16.16 -5.12
CA PRO A 143 -8.96 17.04 -4.01
C PRO A 143 -8.77 16.38 -2.62
N SER A 144 -8.36 15.11 -2.60
CA SER A 144 -8.13 14.33 -1.38
C SER A 144 -6.89 13.45 -1.53
N GLN A 145 -6.35 13.05 -0.39
CA GLN A 145 -5.31 12.05 -0.25
C GLN A 145 -5.86 10.85 0.53
N VAL A 146 -5.18 9.72 0.37
CA VAL A 146 -5.51 8.48 1.04
C VAL A 146 -4.33 8.09 1.90
N LEU A 147 -4.55 7.85 3.19
CA LEU A 147 -3.61 7.18 4.09
C LEU A 147 -4.07 5.74 4.29
N MET A 148 -3.19 4.76 4.08
CA MET A 148 -3.53 3.35 4.24
C MET A 148 -2.46 2.57 5.00
N PHE A 149 -2.91 1.77 5.96
CA PHE A 149 -2.12 0.75 6.66
C PHE A 149 -2.35 -0.61 5.99
N HIS A 150 -1.29 -1.40 5.86
CA HIS A 150 -1.32 -2.74 5.31
C HIS A 150 -1.14 -3.79 6.40
N THR A 151 -2.07 -4.73 6.46
CA THR A 151 -1.99 -5.89 7.34
C THR A 151 -2.55 -7.12 6.64
N GLU A 152 -2.19 -8.29 7.12
CA GLU A 152 -2.63 -9.56 6.59
C GLU A 152 -3.29 -10.43 7.66
N ASP A 153 -3.45 -9.86 8.86
CA ASP A 153 -4.17 -10.43 10.00
C ASP A 153 -5.47 -9.66 10.24
N GLU A 154 -6.55 -10.39 10.51
CA GLU A 154 -7.88 -9.79 10.71
C GLU A 154 -8.04 -9.10 12.06
N GLY A 155 -7.38 -9.59 13.11
CA GLY A 155 -7.37 -8.94 14.42
C GLY A 155 -6.62 -7.61 14.36
N GLU A 156 -5.46 -7.59 13.69
CA GLU A 156 -4.70 -6.37 13.44
C GLU A 156 -5.46 -5.40 12.53
N ARG A 157 -6.23 -5.89 11.55
CA ARG A 157 -7.12 -5.03 10.73
C ARG A 157 -8.12 -4.30 11.61
N ASP A 158 -8.81 -5.01 12.50
CA ASP A 158 -9.85 -4.42 13.34
C ASP A 158 -9.27 -3.44 14.36
N ARG A 159 -8.12 -3.78 14.93
CA ARG A 159 -7.34 -2.89 15.80
C ARG A 159 -6.95 -1.61 15.07
N LEU A 160 -6.27 -1.74 13.92
CA LEU A 160 -5.86 -0.59 13.10
C LEU A 160 -7.06 0.25 12.65
N LEU A 161 -8.21 -0.36 12.38
CA LEU A 161 -9.43 0.36 11.99
C LEU A 161 -9.94 1.26 13.12
N GLY A 162 -9.96 0.77 14.36
CA GLY A 162 -10.33 1.55 15.53
C GLY A 162 -9.34 2.67 15.83
N GLU A 163 -8.04 2.34 15.85
CA GLU A 163 -6.95 3.29 16.14
C GLU A 163 -6.88 4.39 15.07
N LEU A 164 -6.90 4.03 13.78
CA LEU A 164 -6.87 5.01 12.70
C LEU A 164 -8.11 5.91 12.70
N ARG A 165 -9.29 5.37 13.02
CA ARG A 165 -10.52 6.17 13.13
C ARG A 165 -10.38 7.21 14.24
N ALA A 166 -9.90 6.82 15.41
CA ALA A 166 -9.69 7.76 16.52
C ALA A 166 -8.71 8.89 16.16
N CYS A 167 -7.58 8.56 15.50
CA CYS A 167 -6.61 9.57 15.04
C CYS A 167 -7.21 10.49 13.97
N ALA A 168 -7.88 9.90 12.97
CA ALA A 168 -8.44 10.65 11.85
C ALA A 168 -9.56 11.59 12.30
N GLU A 169 -10.45 11.16 13.19
CA GLU A 169 -11.52 12.01 13.76
C GLU A 169 -10.97 13.19 14.55
N LYS A 170 -9.84 13.01 15.25
CA LYS A 170 -9.17 14.10 15.99
C LYS A 170 -8.58 15.16 15.07
N VAL A 171 -8.01 14.74 13.93
CA VAL A 171 -7.41 15.64 12.93
C VAL A 171 -8.48 16.29 12.05
N ASN A 172 -9.43 15.50 11.57
CA ASN A 172 -10.50 15.91 10.68
C ASN A 172 -11.77 15.07 10.95
N PRO A 173 -12.78 15.65 11.65
CA PRO A 173 -14.03 14.96 11.96
C PRO A 173 -14.86 14.53 10.75
N GLU A 174 -14.61 15.11 9.57
CA GLU A 174 -15.27 14.75 8.31
C GLU A 174 -14.53 13.64 7.54
N SER A 175 -13.39 13.17 8.07
CA SER A 175 -12.62 12.10 7.44
C SER A 175 -13.42 10.79 7.39
N ASN A 176 -13.21 10.04 6.32
CA ASN A 176 -13.85 8.73 6.15
C ASN A 176 -12.81 7.62 6.36
N VAL A 177 -13.07 6.73 7.32
CA VAL A 177 -12.19 5.61 7.66
C VAL A 177 -12.89 4.26 7.46
N PHE A 178 -12.31 3.41 6.62
CA PHE A 178 -12.87 2.11 6.25
C PHE A 178 -11.76 1.08 6.01
N CYS A 179 -12.14 -0.19 5.81
CA CYS A 179 -11.23 -1.24 5.37
C CYS A 179 -11.64 -1.79 4.00
N GLN A 180 -10.68 -2.36 3.28
CA GLN A 180 -10.91 -3.08 2.03
C GLN A 180 -9.82 -4.13 1.80
N ARG A 181 -10.06 -5.09 0.90
CA ARG A 181 -8.98 -5.98 0.43
C ARG A 181 -7.91 -5.18 -0.30
N ALA A 182 -6.65 -5.53 -0.11
CA ALA A 182 -5.54 -4.69 -0.57
C ALA A 182 -5.49 -4.57 -2.10
N CYS A 183 -5.78 -5.67 -2.79
CA CYS A 183 -5.78 -5.72 -4.25
C CYS A 183 -7.13 -5.37 -4.88
N THR A 184 -8.11 -4.81 -4.15
CA THR A 184 -9.45 -4.47 -4.68
C THR A 184 -9.38 -3.81 -6.05
N ASN A 185 -8.55 -2.78 -6.22
CA ASN A 185 -8.45 -2.04 -7.50
C ASN A 185 -8.03 -2.91 -8.70
N LEU A 186 -7.28 -3.99 -8.49
CA LEU A 186 -6.84 -4.87 -9.57
C LEU A 186 -7.93 -5.86 -9.98
N TYR A 187 -8.72 -6.33 -9.03
CA TYR A 187 -9.71 -7.39 -9.24
C TYR A 187 -11.15 -6.84 -9.39
N TYR A 188 -11.43 -5.61 -8.97
CA TYR A 188 -12.79 -5.05 -8.91
C TYR A 188 -13.50 -5.06 -10.26
N GLU A 189 -12.81 -4.66 -11.34
CA GLU A 189 -13.39 -4.67 -12.69
C GLU A 189 -13.81 -6.08 -13.14
N LEU A 190 -13.13 -7.12 -12.64
CA LEU A 190 -13.33 -8.53 -13.00
C LEU A 190 -14.34 -9.25 -12.07
N LEU A 191 -14.26 -9.00 -10.77
CA LEU A 191 -14.94 -9.77 -9.70
C LEU A 191 -16.02 -8.97 -8.96
N GLY A 192 -16.10 -7.65 -9.16
CA GLY A 192 -17.00 -6.74 -8.46
C GLY A 192 -16.57 -6.43 -7.02
N ASP A 193 -17.53 -6.03 -6.18
CA ASP A 193 -17.30 -5.62 -4.78
C ASP A 193 -16.59 -6.72 -3.98
N TRP A 194 -15.54 -6.34 -3.25
CA TRP A 194 -14.71 -7.22 -2.46
C TRP A 194 -15.44 -7.86 -1.28
N LYS A 195 -16.54 -7.25 -0.83
CA LYS A 195 -17.38 -7.79 0.25
C LYS A 195 -18.03 -9.13 -0.13
N ASP A 196 -18.22 -9.37 -1.43
CA ASP A 196 -18.81 -10.61 -1.94
C ASP A 196 -17.76 -11.70 -2.22
N TRP A 197 -16.47 -11.37 -2.11
CA TRP A 197 -15.41 -12.29 -2.50
C TRP A 197 -15.28 -13.45 -1.52
N LYS A 198 -14.87 -14.58 -2.07
CA LYS A 198 -14.46 -15.80 -1.36
C LYS A 198 -13.04 -16.17 -1.81
N GLU A 199 -12.39 -17.10 -1.10
CA GLU A 199 -11.04 -17.56 -1.47
C GLU A 199 -10.98 -18.02 -2.95
N VAL A 200 -12.06 -18.61 -3.45
CA VAL A 200 -12.32 -18.83 -4.88
C VAL A 200 -13.55 -18.02 -5.29
N THR A 201 -13.39 -17.06 -6.20
CA THR A 201 -14.45 -16.12 -6.61
C THR A 201 -14.76 -16.24 -8.09
N LYS A 202 -16.05 -16.39 -8.43
CA LYS A 202 -16.52 -16.43 -9.82
C LYS A 202 -16.29 -15.09 -10.53
N VAL A 203 -15.82 -15.14 -11.77
CA VAL A 203 -15.70 -13.99 -12.66
C VAL A 203 -17.09 -13.43 -12.96
N LYS A 204 -17.30 -12.14 -12.68
CA LYS A 204 -18.56 -11.44 -12.97
C LYS A 204 -18.54 -10.78 -14.35
N ASN A 205 -17.38 -10.27 -14.74
CA ASN A 205 -17.18 -9.46 -15.96
C ASN A 205 -16.04 -10.06 -16.81
N PRO A 206 -16.27 -11.15 -17.55
CA PRO A 206 -15.21 -11.80 -18.34
C PRO A 206 -14.65 -10.92 -19.47
N GLU A 207 -15.41 -9.93 -19.93
CA GLU A 207 -15.06 -9.02 -21.03
C GLU A 207 -13.87 -8.09 -20.71
N VAL A 208 -13.59 -7.82 -19.44
CA VAL A 208 -12.44 -6.98 -19.05
C VAL A 208 -11.10 -7.75 -19.10
N ARG A 209 -11.15 -9.08 -19.27
CA ARG A 209 -9.97 -9.96 -19.24
C ARG A 209 -8.83 -9.52 -20.17
N PRO A 210 -9.04 -9.19 -21.46
CA PRO A 210 -7.94 -8.79 -22.35
C PRO A 210 -7.23 -7.51 -21.87
N VAL A 211 -8.01 -6.52 -21.41
CA VAL A 211 -7.48 -5.26 -20.89
C VAL A 211 -6.70 -5.49 -19.60
N LEU A 212 -7.20 -6.36 -18.73
CA LEU A 212 -6.57 -6.68 -17.45
C LEU A 212 -5.26 -7.47 -17.63
N ILE A 213 -5.23 -8.42 -18.57
CA ILE A 213 -4.00 -9.15 -18.95
C ILE A 213 -2.94 -8.16 -19.40
N GLU A 214 -3.27 -7.25 -20.33
CA GLU A 214 -2.32 -6.26 -20.83
C GLU A 214 -1.84 -5.32 -19.72
N ARG A 215 -2.75 -4.86 -18.86
CA ARG A 215 -2.43 -4.02 -17.71
C ARG A 215 -1.46 -4.71 -16.74
N ILE A 216 -1.68 -5.98 -16.43
CA ILE A 216 -0.81 -6.77 -15.54
C ILE A 216 0.54 -7.06 -16.22
N ARG A 217 0.54 -7.36 -17.52
CA ARG A 217 1.76 -7.60 -18.30
C ARG A 217 2.69 -6.39 -18.25
N LYS A 218 2.16 -5.19 -18.51
CA LYS A 218 2.93 -3.93 -18.38
C LYS A 218 3.46 -3.72 -16.97
N LEU A 219 2.66 -4.06 -15.96
CA LEU A 219 3.02 -3.94 -14.56
C LEU A 219 4.16 -4.89 -14.14
N LEU A 220 4.15 -6.14 -14.62
CA LEU A 220 5.14 -7.17 -14.27
C LEU A 220 6.44 -7.05 -15.06
N TYR A 221 6.38 -6.61 -16.33
CA TYR A 221 7.52 -6.61 -17.24
C TYR A 221 8.04 -5.20 -17.59
N TRP A 222 7.52 -4.15 -16.95
CA TRP A 222 7.95 -2.76 -17.11
C TRP A 222 7.91 -2.23 -18.54
N GLU A 223 6.89 -2.63 -19.29
CA GLU A 223 6.66 -2.07 -20.61
C GLU A 223 6.00 -0.68 -20.50
N LYS A 224 6.60 0.31 -21.15
CA LYS A 224 6.07 1.67 -21.19
C LYS A 224 4.82 1.73 -22.06
N GLU A 225 3.88 2.60 -21.69
CA GLU A 225 2.75 2.99 -22.55
C GLU A 225 3.21 3.67 -23.83
#